data_AF-A0AAD7GQC6-F1
#
_entry.id   AF-A0AAD7GQC6-F1
#
_cell.length_a   1.000
_cell.length_b   1.000
_cell.length_c   1.000
_cell.angle_alpha   90.00
_cell.angle_beta   90.00
_cell.angle_gamma   90.00
#
_symmetry.space_group_name_H-M   'P 1'
#
loop_
_entity.id
_entity.type
_entity.pdbx_description
1 polymer ?
#
loop_
_entity_poly.entity_id
_entity_poly.type
_entity_poly.pdbx_seq_one_letter_code
_entity_poly.pdbx_strand_id
1 'polypeptide(L)'
;MLFLSLLLCCFAFQAQADTGAWIDYPADGTATMTHYTIPDGFIAACGCNGDSTKYPTAAMSQMAYGSSDAFGPACGKCFNVTLLNTYTGDPPFFPTVVKSLVIKVTDLCPLSEAGWCSGTQTKKNPGGQYINFDLAYPSAAIPDDFFPSNASYYGYTDFGVWNVTYQTVDCLTSWAGAKNPAPWEVVCCPANPTGSSNDTCPSYSDDNRLPPDTMTNVARMFAVPYTLVTLCVLAHLFGLQ
;
A
#
# COMPACT_ATOMS: atom_id res chain seq x y z
N MET A 1 19.93 26.24 -45.44
CA MET A 1 20.36 25.11 -44.59
C MET A 1 20.29 25.41 -43.08
N LEU A 2 19.60 26.46 -42.62
CA LEU A 2 19.42 26.76 -41.18
C LEU A 2 18.03 26.37 -40.64
N PHE A 3 17.05 26.13 -41.52
CA PHE A 3 15.68 25.77 -41.14
C PHE A 3 15.46 24.27 -40.90
N LEU A 4 16.43 23.43 -41.25
CA LEU A 4 16.30 21.97 -41.08
C LEU A 4 16.76 21.49 -39.69
N SER A 5 17.45 22.34 -38.93
CA SER A 5 18.04 22.01 -37.63
C SER A 5 17.08 22.19 -36.45
N LEU A 6 16.02 23.00 -36.60
CA LEU A 6 15.06 23.28 -35.52
C LEU A 6 13.97 22.22 -35.38
N LEU A 7 13.71 21.45 -36.44
CA LEU A 7 12.64 20.44 -36.46
C LEU A 7 13.04 19.11 -35.79
N LEU A 8 14.33 18.87 -35.55
CA LEU A 8 14.80 17.64 -34.88
C LEU A 8 14.77 17.71 -33.36
N CYS A 9 14.55 18.88 -32.75
CA CYS A 9 14.57 19.03 -31.28
C CYS A 9 13.20 18.85 -30.61
N CYS A 10 12.11 18.82 -31.38
CA CYS A 10 10.75 18.65 -30.84
C CYS A 10 10.31 17.18 -30.66
N PHE A 11 11.15 16.19 -30.98
CA PHE A 11 10.77 14.77 -30.92
C PHE A 11 11.24 14.01 -29.68
N ALA A 12 11.88 14.67 -28.70
CA ALA A 12 12.52 13.99 -27.58
C ALA A 12 11.86 14.26 -26.22
N PHE A 13 10.53 14.24 -26.11
CA PHE A 13 9.84 14.02 -24.84
C PHE A 13 8.51 13.30 -25.10
N GLN A 14 8.58 12.06 -25.58
CA GLN A 14 7.50 11.13 -25.28
C GLN A 14 7.62 10.81 -23.79
N ALA A 15 6.82 11.52 -22.98
CA ALA A 15 6.57 11.09 -21.61
C ALA A 15 6.06 9.65 -21.69
N GLN A 16 6.84 8.70 -21.19
CA GLN A 16 6.35 7.35 -20.97
C GLN A 16 5.21 7.49 -19.96
N ALA A 17 3.99 7.27 -20.41
CA ALA A 17 2.90 6.94 -19.51
C ALA A 17 3.29 5.59 -18.91
N ASP A 18 3.83 5.60 -17.69
CA ASP A 18 4.14 4.39 -16.94
C ASP A 18 2.81 3.68 -16.68
N THR A 19 2.48 2.72 -17.54
CA THR A 19 1.35 1.83 -17.32
C THR A 19 1.75 0.86 -16.21
N GLY A 20 1.41 1.26 -14.99
CA GLY A 20 1.50 0.47 -13.77
C GLY A 20 2.70 0.87 -12.93
N ALA A 21 2.55 1.88 -12.06
CA ALA A 21 3.46 2.04 -10.94
C ALA A 21 3.17 1.00 -9.84
N TRP A 22 1.93 0.52 -9.77
CA TRP A 22 1.41 -0.38 -8.75
C TRP A 22 1.88 -1.83 -8.93
N ILE A 23 1.95 -2.58 -7.83
CA ILE A 23 2.32 -3.99 -7.81
C ILE A 23 1.09 -4.83 -8.17
N ASP A 24 1.22 -5.64 -9.21
CA ASP A 24 0.33 -6.80 -9.40
C ASP A 24 0.76 -7.92 -8.47
N TYR A 25 -0.21 -8.50 -7.76
CA TYR A 25 0.03 -9.61 -6.85
C TYR A 25 -0.92 -10.78 -7.12
N PRO A 26 -0.44 -12.03 -6.94
CA PRO A 26 -1.26 -13.22 -7.14
C PRO A 26 -2.37 -13.32 -6.09
N ALA A 27 -3.33 -14.23 -6.30
CA ALA A 27 -4.36 -14.53 -5.32
C ALA A 27 -3.79 -15.08 -4.01
N ASP A 28 -2.68 -15.81 -4.08
CA ASP A 28 -2.00 -16.46 -2.97
C ASP A 28 -0.51 -16.09 -2.94
N GLY A 29 0.05 -15.84 -1.77
CA GLY A 29 1.47 -15.49 -1.66
C GLY A 29 1.95 -15.30 -0.22
N THR A 30 3.09 -14.64 -0.08
CA THR A 30 3.66 -14.24 1.21
C THR A 30 3.71 -12.73 1.35
N ALA A 31 3.58 -12.26 2.58
CA ALA A 31 3.63 -10.84 2.93
C ALA A 31 4.27 -10.66 4.31
N THR A 32 4.59 -9.42 4.66
CA THR A 32 4.77 -9.06 6.06
C THR A 32 3.44 -8.64 6.66
N MET A 33 3.31 -8.77 7.97
CA MET A 33 2.19 -8.23 8.73
C MET A 33 2.70 -7.46 9.94
N THR A 34 2.21 -6.24 10.08
CA THR A 34 2.37 -5.38 11.26
C THR A 34 1.00 -5.13 11.88
N HIS A 35 0.95 -4.27 12.90
CA HIS A 35 -0.30 -3.75 13.41
C HIS A 35 -0.23 -2.26 13.74
N TYR A 36 -1.39 -1.62 13.69
CA TYR A 36 -1.62 -0.24 14.08
C TYR A 36 -2.96 -0.10 14.80
N THR A 37 -3.06 0.92 15.64
CA THR A 37 -4.31 1.24 16.34
C THR A 37 -5.12 2.25 15.54
N ILE A 38 -6.42 1.98 15.39
CA ILE A 38 -7.38 2.88 14.77
C ILE A 38 -8.55 3.14 15.74
N PRO A 39 -9.09 4.37 15.82
CA PRO A 39 -10.28 4.64 16.64
C PRO A 39 -11.52 3.91 16.12
N ASP A 40 -12.44 3.54 17.02
CA ASP A 40 -13.75 3.01 16.62
C ASP A 40 -14.54 4.04 15.79
N GLY A 41 -15.18 3.56 14.72
CA GLY A 41 -15.95 4.40 13.80
C GLY A 41 -15.11 5.21 12.81
N PHE A 42 -13.79 5.07 12.80
CA PHE A 42 -12.92 5.78 11.86
C PHE A 42 -13.19 5.38 10.40
N ILE A 43 -13.24 6.37 9.51
CA ILE A 43 -13.39 6.16 8.07
C ILE A 43 -12.00 6.21 7.43
N ALA A 44 -11.49 5.03 7.12
CA ALA A 44 -10.18 4.80 6.50
C ALA A 44 -10.14 5.16 5.00
N ALA A 45 -8.99 5.00 4.34
CA ALA A 45 -8.74 5.47 2.97
C ALA A 45 -9.73 4.95 1.91
N CYS A 46 -10.27 3.73 2.07
CA CYS A 46 -11.30 3.21 1.16
C CYS A 46 -12.67 3.91 1.30
N GLY A 47 -12.87 4.70 2.36
CA GLY A 47 -14.16 5.31 2.67
C GLY A 47 -15.24 4.28 2.98
N CYS A 48 -14.86 3.18 3.62
CA CYS A 48 -15.81 2.22 4.18
C CYS A 48 -16.60 2.86 5.33
N ASN A 49 -17.82 2.38 5.58
CA ASN A 49 -18.58 2.77 6.77
C ASN A 49 -17.72 2.57 8.05
N GLY A 50 -17.82 3.50 9.00
CA GLY A 50 -17.09 3.43 10.27
C GLY A 50 -17.36 2.16 11.08
N ASP A 51 -18.50 1.50 10.89
CA ASP A 51 -18.78 0.19 11.50
C ASP A 51 -17.81 -0.92 11.04
N SER A 52 -17.04 -0.71 9.97
CA SER A 52 -15.99 -1.63 9.53
C SER A 52 -14.90 -1.85 10.59
N THR A 53 -14.67 -0.89 11.50
CA THR A 53 -13.70 -1.03 12.62
C THR A 53 -14.11 -2.09 13.64
N LYS A 54 -15.36 -2.55 13.60
CA LYS A 54 -15.88 -3.62 14.47
C LYS A 54 -15.55 -5.03 13.94
N TYR A 55 -14.80 -5.12 12.85
CA TYR A 55 -14.43 -6.35 12.19
C TYR A 55 -12.94 -6.33 11.82
N PRO A 56 -12.31 -7.50 11.57
CA PRO A 56 -10.89 -7.53 11.22
C PRO A 56 -10.63 -6.81 9.90
N THR A 57 -9.90 -5.71 9.99
CA THR A 57 -9.55 -4.85 8.86
C THR A 57 -8.05 -4.60 8.84
N ALA A 58 -7.52 -4.23 7.68
CA ALA A 58 -6.11 -3.90 7.55
C ALA A 58 -5.89 -2.76 6.54
N ALA A 59 -4.78 -2.07 6.75
CA ALA A 59 -4.17 -1.26 5.71
C ALA A 59 -3.27 -2.14 4.82
N MET A 60 -3.26 -1.89 3.52
CA MET A 60 -2.34 -2.58 2.59
C MET A 60 -1.25 -1.62 2.12
N SER A 61 -0.02 -2.10 1.98
CA SER A 61 1.10 -1.29 1.47
C SER A 61 0.76 -0.64 0.13
N GLN A 62 0.95 0.68 0.04
CA GLN A 62 0.54 1.55 -1.07
C GLN A 62 0.67 0.95 -2.47
N MET A 63 1.83 0.35 -2.75
CA MET A 63 2.10 -0.16 -4.09
C MET A 63 1.20 -1.33 -4.45
N ALA A 64 0.81 -2.17 -3.49
CA ALA A 64 -0.18 -3.22 -3.68
C ALA A 64 -1.62 -2.74 -3.41
N TYR A 65 -1.80 -1.66 -2.65
CA TYR A 65 -3.10 -1.00 -2.48
C TYR A 65 -3.61 -0.41 -3.80
N GLY A 66 -2.67 0.10 -4.62
CA GLY A 66 -2.91 0.62 -5.97
C GLY A 66 -3.38 2.08 -6.00
N SER A 67 -3.12 2.84 -4.95
CA SER A 67 -3.32 4.29 -4.90
C SER A 67 -2.41 4.89 -3.83
N SER A 68 -1.94 6.12 -4.04
CA SER A 68 -1.17 6.90 -3.06
C SER A 68 -2.03 7.82 -2.19
N ASP A 69 -3.30 7.97 -2.53
CA ASP A 69 -4.28 8.73 -1.76
C ASP A 69 -5.67 8.10 -1.91
N ALA A 70 -6.55 8.34 -0.95
CA ALA A 70 -7.93 7.84 -0.90
C ALA A 70 -8.04 6.34 -1.29
N PHE A 71 -9.00 5.97 -2.16
CA PHE A 71 -9.28 4.58 -2.50
C PHE A 71 -8.38 4.03 -3.62
N GLY A 72 -8.15 2.72 -3.59
CA GLY A 72 -7.45 1.98 -4.64
C GLY A 72 -8.07 0.60 -4.90
N PRO A 73 -7.61 -0.12 -5.95
CA PRO A 73 -8.15 -1.43 -6.34
C PRO A 73 -8.12 -2.52 -5.26
N ALA A 74 -7.28 -2.39 -4.24
CA ALA A 74 -7.30 -3.32 -3.10
C ALA A 74 -8.50 -3.12 -2.17
N CYS A 75 -9.18 -1.97 -2.23
CA CYS A 75 -10.30 -1.67 -1.36
C CYS A 75 -11.40 -2.73 -1.43
N GLY A 76 -11.77 -3.20 -0.24
CA GLY A 76 -12.81 -4.19 -0.07
C GLY A 76 -12.38 -5.64 -0.31
N LYS A 77 -11.16 -5.91 -0.78
CA LYS A 77 -10.67 -7.30 -0.94
C LYS A 77 -10.51 -7.96 0.42
N CYS A 78 -10.83 -9.25 0.49
CA CYS A 78 -10.65 -10.06 1.70
C CYS A 78 -9.53 -11.08 1.52
N PHE A 79 -8.74 -11.25 2.58
CA PHE A 79 -7.62 -12.16 2.62
C PHE A 79 -7.69 -13.03 3.86
N ASN A 80 -7.54 -14.35 3.70
CA ASN A 80 -7.16 -15.22 4.78
C ASN A 80 -5.65 -15.15 4.97
N VAL A 81 -5.22 -14.56 6.08
CA VAL A 81 -3.81 -14.35 6.43
C VAL A 81 -3.40 -15.28 7.56
N THR A 82 -2.27 -15.98 7.40
CA THR A 82 -1.79 -17.00 8.34
C THR A 82 -0.40 -16.67 8.84
N LEU A 83 -0.22 -16.65 10.17
CA LEU A 83 1.07 -16.38 10.80
C LEU A 83 2.04 -17.56 10.61
N LEU A 84 3.25 -17.27 10.15
CA LEU A 84 4.31 -18.27 9.97
C LEU A 84 5.39 -18.16 11.06
N ASN A 85 6.01 -16.99 11.17
CA ASN A 85 7.12 -16.72 12.09
C ASN A 85 7.37 -15.21 12.21
N THR A 86 8.26 -14.79 13.11
CA THR A 86 8.59 -13.37 13.32
C THR A 86 9.94 -13.01 12.72
N TYR A 87 10.13 -11.74 12.30
CA TYR A 87 11.44 -11.26 11.80
C TYR A 87 12.36 -10.65 12.87
N THR A 88 11.79 -10.21 13.98
CA THR A 88 12.48 -9.41 15.02
C THR A 88 12.86 -10.23 16.26
N GLY A 89 12.32 -11.44 16.41
CA GLY A 89 12.72 -12.36 17.47
C GLY A 89 14.14 -12.89 17.24
N ASP A 90 14.96 -12.90 18.28
CA ASP A 90 16.28 -13.53 18.29
C ASP A 90 16.36 -14.57 19.43
N PRO A 91 16.36 -15.89 19.12
CA PRO A 91 16.19 -16.51 17.80
C PRO A 91 14.78 -16.27 17.19
N PRO A 92 14.56 -16.53 15.89
CA PRO A 92 13.25 -16.37 15.28
C PRO A 92 12.16 -17.19 16.00
N PHE A 93 11.02 -16.55 16.30
CA PHE A 93 9.90 -17.22 16.94
C PHE A 93 9.03 -17.95 15.92
N PHE A 94 8.81 -19.25 16.17
CA PHE A 94 7.90 -20.10 15.42
C PHE A 94 6.77 -20.55 16.35
N PRO A 95 5.52 -20.14 16.10
CA PRO A 95 4.41 -20.49 16.96
C PRO A 95 4.09 -21.99 16.85
N THR A 96 3.78 -22.62 17.99
CA THR A 96 3.34 -24.02 18.05
C THR A 96 1.92 -24.22 17.53
N VAL A 97 1.11 -23.16 17.58
CA VAL A 97 -0.25 -23.12 17.05
C VAL A 97 -0.30 -22.10 15.92
N VAL A 98 -0.63 -22.57 14.73
CA VAL A 98 -0.82 -21.70 13.56
C VAL A 98 -2.14 -20.96 13.71
N LYS A 99 -2.08 -19.62 13.64
CA LYS A 99 -3.24 -18.73 13.72
C LYS A 99 -3.50 -18.13 12.33
N SER A 100 -4.77 -18.08 11.95
CA SER A 100 -5.23 -17.46 10.71
C SER A 100 -6.40 -16.52 10.99
N LEU A 101 -6.55 -15.49 10.17
CA LEU A 101 -7.59 -14.47 10.28
C LEU A 101 -8.03 -14.04 8.89
N VAL A 102 -9.34 -13.86 8.68
CA VAL A 102 -9.84 -13.24 7.46
C VAL A 102 -9.97 -11.74 7.69
N ILE A 103 -9.18 -10.95 6.96
CA ILE A 103 -9.16 -9.48 7.01
C ILE A 103 -9.80 -8.90 5.76
N LYS A 104 -10.37 -7.70 5.86
CA LYS A 104 -10.79 -6.87 4.72
C LYS A 104 -9.88 -5.65 4.61
N VAL A 105 -9.40 -5.34 3.40
CA VAL A 105 -8.60 -4.13 3.16
C VAL A 105 -9.52 -2.92 3.14
N THR A 106 -9.33 -2.02 4.09
CA THR A 106 -10.13 -0.79 4.23
C THR A 106 -9.27 0.47 4.26
N ASP A 107 -7.95 0.31 4.38
CA ASP A 107 -7.04 1.43 4.56
C ASP A 107 -5.77 1.31 3.71
N LEU A 108 -5.06 2.42 3.62
CA LEU A 108 -3.79 2.58 2.93
C LEU A 108 -2.67 2.61 3.95
N CYS A 109 -1.64 1.79 3.74
CA CYS A 109 -0.35 1.98 4.41
C CYS A 109 0.60 2.73 3.46
N PRO A 110 0.87 4.03 3.67
CA PRO A 110 1.63 4.84 2.73
C PRO A 110 3.03 4.28 2.47
N LEU A 111 3.52 4.48 1.25
CA LEU A 111 4.87 4.10 0.90
C LEU A 111 5.87 4.94 1.69
N SER A 112 6.87 4.27 2.25
CA SER A 112 7.94 4.89 3.02
C SER A 112 9.29 4.47 2.44
N GLU A 113 10.31 5.30 2.61
CA GLU A 113 11.68 4.94 2.21
C GLU A 113 12.19 3.74 3.01
N ALA A 114 11.88 3.73 4.31
CA ALA A 114 12.19 2.69 5.27
C ALA A 114 10.92 2.28 6.03
N GLY A 115 10.79 0.98 6.33
CA GLY A 115 9.64 0.44 7.04
C GLY A 115 9.02 -0.75 6.31
N TRP A 116 7.93 -1.29 6.85
CA TRP A 116 7.32 -2.52 6.34
C TRP A 116 6.48 -2.28 5.08
N CYS A 117 5.93 -1.09 4.89
CA CYS A 117 5.18 -0.71 3.69
C CYS A 117 6.06 -0.16 2.56
N SER A 118 7.38 -0.33 2.63
CA SER A 118 8.34 0.21 1.65
C SER A 118 8.45 -0.58 0.34
N GLY A 119 7.61 -1.61 0.15
CA GLY A 119 7.65 -2.48 -1.03
C GLY A 119 7.27 -1.72 -2.31
N THR A 120 8.03 -1.93 -3.39
CA THR A 120 7.77 -1.43 -4.75
C THR A 120 7.88 -2.59 -5.75
N GLN A 121 7.61 -2.34 -7.03
CA GLN A 121 7.77 -3.37 -8.07
C GLN A 121 9.18 -3.99 -8.14
N THR A 122 10.20 -3.22 -7.76
CA THR A 122 11.61 -3.61 -7.88
C THR A 122 12.33 -3.74 -6.54
N LYS A 123 11.70 -3.31 -5.44
CA LYS A 123 12.28 -3.30 -4.10
C LYS A 123 11.35 -4.00 -3.11
N LYS A 124 11.88 -5.00 -2.41
CA LYS A 124 11.19 -5.62 -1.27
C LYS A 124 11.35 -4.79 0.00
N ASN A 125 10.43 -4.93 0.93
CA ASN A 125 10.56 -4.39 2.29
C ASN A 125 11.65 -5.14 3.09
N PRO A 126 11.99 -4.70 4.32
CA PRO A 126 13.04 -5.34 5.13
C PRO A 126 12.79 -6.83 5.44
N GLY A 127 11.55 -7.30 5.34
CA GLY A 127 11.18 -8.71 5.49
C GLY A 127 11.32 -9.54 4.21
N GLY A 128 11.80 -8.94 3.12
CA GLY A 128 11.95 -9.60 1.83
C GLY A 128 10.62 -9.79 1.09
N GLN A 129 9.58 -9.03 1.44
CA GLN A 129 8.24 -9.12 0.86
C GLN A 129 7.88 -7.85 0.08
N TYR A 130 7.01 -8.01 -0.92
CA TYR A 130 6.48 -6.87 -1.69
C TYR A 130 5.26 -6.22 -1.05
N ILE A 131 4.57 -6.96 -0.19
CA ILE A 131 3.31 -6.57 0.43
C ILE A 131 3.49 -6.53 1.94
N ASN A 132 2.90 -5.51 2.57
CA ASN A 132 2.61 -5.50 3.99
C ASN A 132 1.11 -5.35 4.23
N PHE A 133 0.57 -6.14 5.16
CA PHE A 133 -0.72 -5.88 5.78
C PHE A 133 -0.48 -5.25 7.15
N ASP A 134 -0.98 -4.04 7.37
CA ASP A 134 -0.97 -3.42 8.69
C ASP A 134 -2.32 -3.67 9.34
N LEU A 135 -2.37 -4.60 10.29
CA LEU A 135 -3.62 -5.04 10.91
C LEU A 135 -4.15 -3.98 11.88
N ALA A 136 -5.45 -3.66 11.80
CA ALA A 136 -6.11 -2.81 12.79
C ALA A 136 -6.24 -3.58 14.13
N TYR A 137 -5.21 -3.46 14.97
CA TYR A 137 -5.06 -4.20 16.22
C TYR A 137 -4.34 -3.34 17.28
N PRO A 138 -4.72 -3.43 18.57
CA PRO A 138 -5.81 -4.25 19.12
C PRO A 138 -7.20 -3.80 18.68
N SER A 139 -8.15 -4.73 18.58
CA SER A 139 -9.56 -4.42 18.32
C SER A 139 -10.47 -5.51 18.92
N ALA A 140 -11.72 -5.17 19.23
CA ALA A 140 -12.68 -6.14 19.80
C ALA A 140 -13.02 -7.29 18.84
N ALA A 141 -12.68 -7.16 17.55
CA ALA A 141 -12.94 -8.13 16.51
C ALA A 141 -11.87 -9.21 16.38
N ILE A 142 -10.70 -8.99 16.99
CA ILE A 142 -9.51 -9.84 16.85
C ILE A 142 -9.16 -10.33 18.25
N PRO A 143 -8.99 -11.65 18.47
CA PRO A 143 -8.58 -12.17 19.76
C PRO A 143 -7.26 -11.55 20.24
N ASP A 144 -7.17 -11.22 21.53
CA ASP A 144 -5.95 -10.68 22.15
C ASP A 144 -4.73 -11.63 22.04
N ASP A 145 -4.99 -12.93 21.79
CA ASP A 145 -3.96 -13.96 21.58
C ASP A 145 -3.67 -14.24 20.10
N PHE A 146 -4.15 -13.40 19.17
CA PHE A 146 -3.94 -13.59 17.74
C PHE A 146 -2.45 -13.56 17.37
N PHE A 147 -1.67 -12.65 17.98
CA PHE A 147 -0.22 -12.66 17.89
C PHE A 147 0.37 -13.46 19.06
N PRO A 148 0.71 -14.75 18.85
CA PRO A 148 1.23 -15.58 19.93
C PRO A 148 2.59 -15.09 20.38
N SER A 149 2.92 -15.34 21.64
CA SER A 149 4.21 -14.96 22.21
C SER A 149 4.73 -15.95 23.24
N ASN A 150 6.01 -15.80 23.58
CA ASN A 150 6.64 -16.49 24.69
C ASN A 150 7.43 -15.47 25.52
N ALA A 151 6.69 -14.65 26.27
CA ALA A 151 7.26 -13.57 27.07
C ALA A 151 8.28 -14.06 28.10
N SER A 152 8.11 -15.27 28.64
CA SER A 152 9.07 -15.86 29.57
C SER A 152 10.45 -16.12 28.93
N TYR A 153 10.50 -16.34 27.61
CA TYR A 153 11.74 -16.56 26.88
C TYR A 153 12.29 -15.27 26.25
N TYR A 154 11.44 -14.47 25.59
CA TYR A 154 11.88 -13.28 24.84
C TYR A 154 11.88 -11.98 25.67
N GLY A 155 11.16 -11.94 26.80
CA GLY A 155 11.02 -10.74 27.64
C GLY A 155 9.96 -9.73 27.15
N TYR A 156 9.23 -10.05 26.08
CA TYR A 156 8.17 -9.21 25.52
C TYR A 156 7.08 -10.08 24.87
N THR A 157 5.89 -9.50 24.69
CA THR A 157 4.72 -10.18 24.10
C THR A 157 4.46 -9.82 22.64
N ASP A 158 5.03 -8.71 22.16
CA ASP A 158 4.80 -8.21 20.81
C ASP A 158 6.11 -8.21 20.02
N PHE A 159 6.16 -9.03 18.97
CA PHE A 159 7.28 -9.03 18.03
C PHE A 159 7.19 -7.88 17.01
N GLY A 160 6.05 -7.21 16.89
CA GLY A 160 5.81 -6.08 15.99
C GLY A 160 5.63 -6.45 14.53
N VAL A 161 6.31 -7.50 14.03
CA VAL A 161 6.22 -7.92 12.62
C VAL A 161 6.26 -9.43 12.44
N TRP A 162 5.41 -9.90 11.54
CA TRP A 162 5.22 -11.30 11.20
C TRP A 162 5.44 -11.56 9.72
N ASN A 163 6.03 -12.70 9.41
CA ASN A 163 5.96 -13.31 8.09
C ASN A 163 4.63 -14.07 7.99
N VAL A 164 3.87 -13.83 6.93
CA VAL A 164 2.55 -14.43 6.74
C VAL A 164 2.40 -15.01 5.35
N THR A 165 1.56 -16.03 5.21
CA THR A 165 0.92 -16.32 3.93
C THR A 165 -0.41 -15.59 3.84
N TYR A 166 -0.82 -15.26 2.63
CA TYR A 166 -2.15 -14.76 2.35
C TYR A 166 -2.79 -15.56 1.21
N GLN A 167 -4.11 -15.63 1.25
CA GLN A 167 -4.97 -16.14 0.20
C GLN A 167 -6.16 -15.19 0.04
N THR A 168 -6.44 -14.76 -1.17
CA THR A 168 -7.66 -14.00 -1.50
C THR A 168 -8.86 -14.92 -1.31
N VAL A 169 -9.87 -14.45 -0.58
CA VAL A 169 -11.09 -15.22 -0.27
C VAL A 169 -12.34 -14.42 -0.57
N ASP A 170 -13.46 -15.12 -0.75
CA ASP A 170 -14.77 -14.50 -0.89
C ASP A 170 -15.17 -13.81 0.44
N CYS A 171 -15.40 -12.50 0.37
CA CYS A 171 -15.74 -11.69 1.53
C CYS A 171 -17.09 -12.08 2.14
N LEU A 172 -18.08 -12.37 1.30
CA LEU A 172 -19.47 -12.60 1.74
C LEU A 172 -19.60 -13.85 2.61
N THR A 173 -18.77 -14.84 2.34
CA THR A 173 -18.77 -16.12 3.06
C THR A 173 -17.70 -16.20 4.14
N SER A 174 -16.56 -15.51 3.99
CA SER A 174 -15.39 -15.71 4.85
C SER A 174 -15.16 -14.57 5.86
N TRP A 175 -15.51 -13.33 5.51
CA TRP A 175 -15.24 -12.19 6.39
C TRP A 175 -16.40 -11.94 7.36
N ALA A 176 -16.08 -11.81 8.65
CA ALA A 176 -17.08 -11.72 9.71
C ALA A 176 -18.05 -10.53 9.55
N GLY A 177 -17.56 -9.41 8.99
CA GLY A 177 -18.35 -8.21 8.76
C GLY A 177 -19.43 -8.37 7.69
N ALA A 178 -19.29 -9.29 6.75
CA ALA A 178 -20.27 -9.45 5.67
C ALA A 178 -21.67 -9.88 6.14
N LYS A 179 -21.78 -10.38 7.37
CA LYS A 179 -23.05 -10.81 7.98
C LYS A 179 -23.91 -9.64 8.46
N ASN A 180 -23.38 -8.43 8.50
CA ASN A 180 -24.14 -7.25 8.92
C ASN A 180 -24.65 -6.49 7.67
N PRO A 181 -25.96 -6.21 7.56
CA PRO A 181 -26.58 -5.65 6.35
C PRO A 181 -26.42 -4.13 6.21
N ALA A 182 -25.68 -3.45 7.08
CA ALA A 182 -25.47 -2.01 6.99
C ALA A 182 -24.83 -1.63 5.64
N PRO A 183 -25.19 -0.51 5.00
CA PRO A 183 -24.54 -0.07 3.77
C PRO A 183 -23.06 0.21 4.06
N TRP A 184 -22.20 -0.70 3.59
CA TRP A 184 -20.74 -0.66 3.75
C TRP A 184 -20.07 0.37 2.84
N GLU A 185 -20.77 0.75 1.78
CA GLU A 185 -20.28 1.54 0.65
C GLU A 185 -20.65 3.01 0.84
N VAL A 186 -19.74 3.80 1.42
CA VAL A 186 -19.90 5.27 1.49
C VAL A 186 -19.14 5.95 0.35
N VAL A 187 -17.91 5.49 0.07
CA VAL A 187 -17.08 5.97 -1.06
C VAL A 187 -16.74 4.83 -2.01
N CYS A 188 -15.74 4.01 -1.69
CA CYS A 188 -15.37 2.86 -2.51
C CYS A 188 -14.96 1.67 -1.64
N CYS A 189 -15.97 0.93 -1.18
CA CYS A 189 -15.78 -0.21 -0.28
C CYS A 189 -16.67 -1.39 -0.69
N PRO A 190 -16.43 -1.97 -1.88
CA PRO A 190 -17.27 -3.02 -2.43
C PRO A 190 -17.43 -4.17 -1.43
N ALA A 191 -18.64 -4.74 -1.37
CA ALA A 191 -18.91 -5.87 -0.48
C ALA A 191 -17.99 -7.07 -0.76
N ASN A 192 -17.71 -7.35 -2.04
CA ASN A 192 -16.92 -8.50 -2.50
C ASN A 192 -16.32 -8.26 -3.91
N PRO A 193 -15.24 -7.49 -4.04
CA PRO A 193 -14.60 -7.22 -5.33
C PRO A 193 -13.95 -8.49 -5.92
N THR A 194 -14.27 -8.82 -7.18
CA THR A 194 -13.71 -9.98 -7.90
C THR A 194 -12.44 -9.66 -8.69
N GLY A 195 -12.02 -8.39 -8.72
CA GLY A 195 -10.94 -7.91 -9.59
C GLY A 195 -11.44 -7.47 -10.98
N SER A 196 -12.75 -7.48 -11.22
CA SER A 196 -13.32 -6.92 -12.44
C SER A 196 -13.43 -5.40 -12.33
N SER A 197 -13.43 -4.69 -13.45
CA SER A 197 -13.61 -3.22 -13.46
C SER A 197 -14.99 -2.76 -12.94
N ASN A 198 -15.97 -3.67 -12.85
CA ASN A 198 -17.35 -3.33 -12.46
C ASN A 198 -17.57 -3.35 -10.94
N ASP A 199 -16.70 -4.05 -10.20
CA ASP A 199 -16.84 -4.26 -8.76
C ASP A 199 -15.55 -3.97 -7.98
N THR A 200 -14.50 -3.51 -8.67
CA THR A 200 -13.22 -3.11 -8.08
C THR A 200 -13.10 -1.60 -8.13
N CYS A 201 -12.64 -1.02 -7.03
CA CYS A 201 -12.37 0.41 -6.97
C CYS A 201 -11.33 0.83 -8.01
N PRO A 202 -11.52 1.96 -8.71
CA PRO A 202 -10.45 2.54 -9.51
C PRO A 202 -9.32 3.02 -8.59
N SER A 203 -8.17 3.33 -9.18
CA SER A 203 -7.12 4.05 -8.46
C SER A 203 -7.47 5.53 -8.42
N TYR A 204 -7.72 6.08 -7.23
CA TYR A 204 -7.91 7.52 -7.08
C TYR A 204 -6.70 8.29 -7.60
N SER A 205 -5.49 7.80 -7.32
CA SER A 205 -4.26 8.43 -7.79
C SER A 205 -4.12 8.42 -9.30
N ASP A 206 -4.48 7.33 -10.00
CA ASP A 206 -4.42 7.32 -11.46
C ASP A 206 -5.45 8.29 -12.07
N ASP A 207 -6.67 8.33 -11.52
CA ASP A 207 -7.73 9.25 -11.96
C ASP A 207 -7.34 10.73 -11.75
N ASN A 208 -6.54 11.01 -10.72
CA ASN A 208 -6.10 12.36 -10.36
C ASN A 208 -4.64 12.66 -10.75
N ARG A 209 -3.98 11.74 -11.48
CA ARG A 209 -2.57 11.85 -11.92
C ARG A 209 -1.59 12.11 -10.78
N LEU A 210 -1.83 11.49 -9.63
CA LEU A 210 -0.95 11.53 -8.48
C LEU A 210 0.09 10.40 -8.60
N PRO A 211 1.39 10.69 -8.50
CA PRO A 211 2.39 9.64 -8.46
C PRO A 211 2.26 8.83 -7.16
N PRO A 212 2.87 7.63 -7.08
CA PRO A 212 3.12 6.99 -5.80
C PRO A 212 3.73 7.98 -4.84
N ASP A 213 3.13 8.10 -3.66
CA ASP A 213 3.68 8.96 -2.64
C ASP A 213 5.03 8.40 -2.22
N THR A 214 6.10 9.16 -2.47
CA THR A 214 7.45 8.79 -2.04
C THR A 214 7.90 9.61 -0.85
N MET A 215 7.00 10.36 -0.20
CA MET A 215 7.28 11.40 0.80
C MET A 215 8.42 10.98 1.74
N THR A 216 9.62 11.38 1.36
CA THR A 216 10.53 12.02 2.28
C THR A 216 9.89 13.34 2.61
N ASN A 217 9.45 13.52 3.87
CA ASN A 217 9.21 14.86 4.40
C ASN A 217 10.56 15.62 4.51
N VAL A 218 11.16 15.94 3.36
CA VAL A 218 12.24 16.90 3.23
C VAL A 218 11.90 17.70 1.98
N ALA A 219 11.44 18.94 2.18
CA ALA A 219 11.27 19.90 1.12
C ALA A 219 12.57 19.99 0.29
N ARG A 220 12.65 19.28 -0.83
CA ARG A 220 13.69 19.51 -1.82
C ARG A 220 13.34 20.81 -2.51
N MET A 221 13.90 21.92 -2.01
CA MET A 221 14.04 23.12 -2.83
C MET A 221 14.76 22.68 -4.11
N PHE A 222 14.07 22.72 -5.24
CA PHE A 222 14.72 22.62 -6.53
C PHE A 222 15.66 23.81 -6.65
N ALA A 223 16.93 23.60 -6.33
CA ALA A 223 17.99 24.50 -6.73
C ALA A 223 18.09 24.37 -8.26
N VAL A 224 17.35 25.22 -8.98
CA VAL A 224 17.55 25.39 -10.42
C VAL A 224 19.00 25.82 -10.60
N PRO A 225 19.86 25.01 -11.27
CA PRO A 225 21.22 25.44 -11.53
C PRO A 225 21.14 26.65 -12.46
N TYR A 226 21.56 27.82 -11.96
CA TYR A 226 21.63 29.07 -12.72
C TYR A 226 22.48 28.96 -14.01
N THR A 227 23.21 27.86 -14.20
CA THR A 227 24.05 27.58 -15.37
C THR A 227 23.27 27.29 -16.65
N LEU A 228 22.01 26.85 -16.57
CA LEU A 228 21.20 26.61 -17.78
C LEU A 228 20.56 27.89 -18.35
N VAL A 229 20.31 28.90 -17.52
CA VAL A 229 19.74 30.18 -17.98
C VAL A 229 20.79 31.04 -18.69
N THR A 230 22.05 30.96 -18.29
CA THR A 230 23.15 31.73 -18.93
C THR A 230 23.49 31.25 -20.34
N LEU A 231 23.32 29.96 -20.64
CA LEU A 231 23.61 29.41 -21.98
C LEU A 231 22.59 29.86 -23.04
N CYS A 232 21.32 30.05 -22.68
CA CYS A 232 20.31 30.59 -23.61
C CYS A 232 20.51 32.08 -23.90
N VAL A 233 20.99 32.88 -22.93
CA VAL A 233 21.24 34.31 -23.14
C VAL A 233 22.52 34.54 -23.97
N LEU A 234 23.56 33.71 -23.80
CA LEU A 234 24.79 33.80 -24.58
C LEU A 234 24.58 33.38 -26.06
N ALA A 235 23.72 32.40 -26.34
CA ALA A 235 23.41 32.01 -27.72
C ALA A 235 22.67 33.12 -28.51
N HIS A 236 21.95 34.02 -27.83
CA HIS A 236 21.35 35.20 -28.47
C HIS A 236 22.32 36.36 -28.67
N LEU A 237 23.36 36.49 -27.84
CA LEU A 237 24.34 37.57 -27.96
C LEU A 237 25.43 37.30 -29.01
N PHE A 238 25.73 36.03 -29.31
CA PHE A 238 26.78 35.65 -30.28
C PHE A 238 26.25 35.15 -31.63
N GLY A 239 24.93 35.12 -31.85
CA GLY A 239 24.30 34.70 -33.11
C GLY A 239 23.93 35.82 -34.09
N LEU A 240 24.27 37.08 -33.78
CA LEU A 240 24.04 38.25 -34.63
C LEU A 240 25.39 38.83 -35.11
N GLN A 241 26.08 38.10 -35.98
CA GLN A 241 27.05 38.64 -36.94
C GLN A 241 26.96 37.86 -38.24
#